data_AF-A0A346Y559-F1
#
_entry.id   AF-A0A346Y559-F1
#
_cell.length_a   1.000
_cell.length_b   1.000
_cell.length_c   1.000
_cell.angle_alpha   90.00
_cell.angle_beta   90.00
_cell.angle_gamma   90.00
#
_symmetry.space_group_name_H-M   'P 1'
#
loop_
_entity.id
_entity.type
_entity.pdbx_description
1 polymer ?
#
loop_
_entity_poly.entity_id
_entity_poly.type
_entity_poly.pdbx_seq_one_letter_code
_entity_poly.pdbx_strand_id
1 'polypeptide(L)'
;MDDAGRARALTARCDRFLHWHGQRTPADLLAELPDEVGPDRYGDGGVVADLEAEVAELLGKPAAVFMPSGTMAQQIALRIHAEDVGSATALMHPTAHLLLHEDEGPQRLHGLTLRPVGSPVALLSLSDLEAVAEPAGSLLLELPQREIGGRLPSWEALVAQTTWARERGMAVHMDGARLWEAAAGYDRPHAEVAALFDSVYVSFYKGLGAIAGACLVGEDDLVERAREWRHRHGGMVFALWPYAASALAGLRARLDRMPAYLAHARAIAAALAGVDGVEVVPDPPQVSMFHVAMRTTAADFRVQAHRLALEEGIAVWSQSWPAEMPSWQRVELTVGDATLGFTPEEVADVIARLVTPVGASGPAEQPVEVLAEDGSVADVVPRARMRAEGLRHRSTYVVVLTSDDEVVVHRRAEWKDLAGGHWDLAFGGICDVGEPWEAAARRELAEEAGLEGVPLEYLGEVEWSAASPTDPASLVGRVWVARFDGELHPTDGEVTALDRVPLAELDAWLASHEVVEDTRELIPPLLRDLLDG
;
A
#
# COMPACT_ATOMS: atom_id res chain seq x y z
N MET A 1 -2.95 6.73 19.41
CA MET A 1 -3.33 6.85 17.96
C MET A 1 -2.72 5.69 17.17
N ASP A 2 -3.48 5.02 16.29
CA ASP A 2 -2.95 3.91 15.47
C ASP A 2 -2.03 4.39 14.32
N ASP A 3 -1.36 3.46 13.65
CA ASP A 3 -0.37 3.77 12.60
C ASP A 3 -1.00 4.51 11.42
N ALA A 4 -2.20 4.09 11.01
CA ALA A 4 -2.97 4.75 9.96
C ALA A 4 -3.43 6.16 10.38
N GLY A 5 -3.82 6.35 11.64
CA GLY A 5 -4.15 7.64 12.22
C GLY A 5 -2.98 8.63 12.15
N ARG A 6 -1.76 8.18 12.51
CA ARG A 6 -0.57 9.06 12.49
C ARG A 6 -0.19 9.48 11.08
N ALA A 7 -0.16 8.54 10.14
CA ALA A 7 0.11 8.86 8.73
C ALA A 7 -0.93 9.86 8.17
N ARG A 8 -2.21 9.69 8.52
CA ARG A 8 -3.29 10.65 8.16
C ARG A 8 -3.09 12.01 8.80
N ALA A 9 -2.74 12.07 10.08
CA ALA A 9 -2.51 13.33 10.79
C ALA A 9 -1.33 14.10 10.18
N LEU A 10 -0.24 13.41 9.85
CA LEU A 10 0.90 14.01 9.17
C LEU A 10 0.52 14.56 7.79
N THR A 11 -0.19 13.75 6.99
CA THR A 11 -0.67 14.15 5.65
C THR A 11 -1.63 15.34 5.71
N ALA A 12 -2.49 15.41 6.73
CA ALA A 12 -3.44 16.50 6.91
C ALA A 12 -2.79 17.86 7.23
N ARG A 13 -1.49 17.88 7.56
CA ARG A 13 -0.71 19.12 7.73
C ARG A 13 -0.15 19.67 6.42
N CYS A 14 -0.16 18.86 5.36
CA CYS A 14 0.36 19.23 4.06
C CYS A 14 -0.69 20.01 3.25
N ASP A 15 -0.23 20.93 2.42
CA ASP A 15 -1.05 21.69 1.47
C ASP A 15 -0.69 21.40 0.01
N ARG A 16 0.45 20.72 -0.23
CA ARG A 16 0.88 20.24 -1.54
C ARG A 16 1.00 18.73 -1.56
N PHE A 17 0.51 18.08 -2.62
CA PHE A 17 0.48 16.62 -2.74
C PHE A 17 1.12 16.17 -4.04
N LEU A 18 2.23 15.44 -3.95
CA LEU A 18 3.01 15.08 -5.14
C LEU A 18 2.32 14.04 -6.05
N HIS A 19 1.38 13.28 -5.50
CA HIS A 19 0.84 12.08 -6.13
C HIS A 19 -0.68 12.16 -6.37
N TRP A 20 -1.14 11.64 -7.50
CA TRP A 20 -2.57 11.60 -7.89
C TRP A 20 -3.23 12.99 -7.91
N HIS A 21 -4.51 13.05 -7.54
CA HIS A 21 -5.33 14.26 -7.42
C HIS A 21 -5.23 14.90 -6.03
N GLY A 22 -4.21 14.54 -5.26
CA GLY A 22 -4.02 15.01 -3.88
C GLY A 22 -4.94 14.36 -2.86
N GLN A 23 -4.90 14.86 -1.63
CA GLN A 23 -5.80 14.38 -0.58
C GLN A 23 -7.21 14.88 -0.84
N ARG A 24 -8.16 13.95 -0.89
CA ARG A 24 -9.59 14.24 -1.01
C ARG A 24 -10.30 13.63 0.17
N THR A 25 -10.92 14.48 0.98
CA THR A 25 -11.71 14.04 2.12
C THR A 25 -13.05 13.47 1.64
N PRO A 26 -13.76 12.70 2.47
CA PRO A 26 -15.13 12.29 2.14
C PRO A 26 -16.05 13.47 1.83
N ALA A 27 -15.85 14.64 2.46
CA ALA A 27 -16.62 15.84 2.17
C ALA A 27 -16.31 16.39 0.77
N ASP A 28 -15.04 16.43 0.37
CA ASP A 28 -14.63 16.86 -0.98
C ASP A 28 -15.23 15.95 -2.06
N LEU A 29 -15.14 14.62 -1.85
CA LEU A 29 -15.69 13.63 -2.78
C LEU A 29 -17.21 13.75 -2.92
N LEU A 30 -17.93 14.04 -1.83
CA LEU A 30 -19.37 14.27 -1.88
C LEU A 30 -19.74 15.60 -2.54
N ALA A 31 -18.90 16.63 -2.38
CA ALA A 31 -19.08 17.93 -3.02
C ALA A 31 -18.79 17.91 -4.53
N GLU A 32 -18.00 16.96 -5.01
CA GLU A 32 -17.77 16.72 -6.45
C GLU A 32 -18.94 16.01 -7.15
N LEU A 33 -19.94 15.51 -6.42
CA LEU A 33 -21.10 14.86 -7.03
C LEU A 33 -21.97 15.89 -7.76
N PRO A 34 -22.56 15.55 -8.93
CA PRO A 34 -23.48 16.46 -9.61
C PRO A 34 -24.72 16.77 -8.76
N ASP A 35 -25.22 18.00 -8.83
CA ASP A 35 -26.40 18.45 -8.06
C ASP A 35 -27.70 17.73 -8.48
N GLU A 36 -27.85 17.43 -9.77
CA GLU A 36 -29.02 16.75 -10.33
C GLU A 36 -28.65 15.34 -10.79
N VAL A 37 -28.93 14.35 -9.95
CA VAL A 37 -28.64 12.93 -10.23
C VAL A 37 -29.90 12.10 -10.00
N GLY A 38 -30.39 11.45 -11.05
CA GLY A 38 -31.43 10.43 -10.93
C GLY A 38 -30.85 9.15 -10.30
N PRO A 39 -31.38 8.64 -9.18
CA PRO A 39 -30.88 7.40 -8.58
C PRO A 39 -31.31 6.20 -9.42
N ASP A 40 -30.48 5.16 -9.41
CA ASP A 40 -30.88 3.84 -9.87
C ASP A 40 -31.76 3.14 -8.82
N ARG A 41 -32.38 2.04 -9.24
CA ARG A 41 -32.92 1.04 -8.32
C ARG A 41 -32.41 -0.32 -8.72
N TYR A 42 -31.63 -0.97 -7.86
CA TYR A 42 -31.00 -2.26 -8.15
C TYR A 42 -30.18 -2.24 -9.46
N GLY A 43 -29.53 -1.12 -9.76
CA GLY A 43 -28.73 -0.92 -10.97
C GLY A 43 -29.52 -0.61 -12.23
N ASP A 44 -30.83 -0.36 -12.15
CA ASP A 44 -31.67 0.03 -13.28
C ASP A 44 -31.98 1.53 -13.25
N GLY A 45 -31.74 2.20 -14.38
CA GLY A 45 -32.09 3.61 -14.62
C GLY A 45 -31.17 4.63 -13.92
N GLY A 46 -31.55 5.90 -14.03
CA GLY A 46 -30.81 7.01 -13.44
C GLY A 46 -29.38 7.13 -13.98
N VAL A 47 -28.49 7.68 -13.17
CA VAL A 47 -27.09 7.93 -13.52
C VAL A 47 -26.29 6.67 -13.82
N VAL A 48 -26.74 5.50 -13.34
CA VAL A 48 -26.13 4.21 -13.68
C VAL A 48 -26.32 3.94 -15.18
N ALA A 49 -27.54 4.11 -15.70
CA ALA A 49 -27.82 3.93 -17.12
C ALA A 49 -27.11 4.99 -17.98
N ASP A 50 -27.03 6.24 -17.50
CA ASP A 50 -26.31 7.32 -18.20
C ASP A 50 -24.81 6.98 -18.33
N LEU A 51 -24.19 6.52 -17.24
CA LEU A 51 -22.78 6.10 -17.24
C LEU A 51 -22.54 4.87 -18.13
N GLU A 52 -23.40 3.87 -18.06
CA GLU A 52 -23.31 2.67 -18.91
C GLU A 52 -23.37 3.05 -20.40
N ALA A 53 -24.28 3.95 -20.79
CA ALA A 53 -24.40 4.43 -22.16
C ALA A 53 -23.17 5.22 -22.61
N GLU A 54 -22.69 6.17 -21.81
CA GLU A 54 -21.53 7.01 -22.14
C GLU A 54 -20.25 6.16 -22.29
N VAL A 55 -20.06 5.16 -21.43
CA VAL A 55 -18.90 4.26 -21.50
C VAL A 55 -18.98 3.32 -22.71
N ALA A 56 -20.15 2.77 -23.01
CA ALA A 56 -20.34 1.93 -24.20
C ALA A 56 -20.03 2.71 -25.49
N GLU A 57 -20.52 3.95 -25.59
CA GLU A 57 -20.23 4.85 -26.71
C GLU A 57 -18.73 5.17 -26.82
N LEU A 58 -18.09 5.56 -25.71
CA LEU A 58 -16.65 5.90 -25.68
C LEU A 58 -15.75 4.73 -26.12
N LEU A 59 -16.12 3.50 -25.75
CA LEU A 59 -15.36 2.30 -26.11
C LEU A 59 -15.80 1.69 -27.45
N GLY A 60 -16.82 2.25 -28.11
CA GLY A 60 -17.35 1.74 -29.38
C GLY A 60 -17.87 0.32 -29.28
N LYS A 61 -18.51 -0.03 -28.16
CA LYS A 61 -19.06 -1.37 -27.87
C LYS A 61 -20.58 -1.29 -27.69
N PRO A 62 -21.33 -2.36 -28.01
CA PRO A 62 -22.80 -2.34 -27.93
C PRO A 62 -23.34 -1.99 -26.54
N ALA A 63 -22.75 -2.53 -25.48
CA ALA A 63 -23.27 -2.37 -24.13
C ALA A 63 -22.20 -2.33 -23.05
N ALA A 64 -22.57 -1.76 -21.91
CA ALA A 64 -21.82 -1.79 -20.66
C ALA A 64 -22.73 -2.12 -19.47
N VAL A 65 -22.15 -2.67 -18.41
CA VAL A 65 -22.80 -2.83 -17.10
C VAL A 65 -21.91 -2.29 -15.99
N PHE A 66 -22.46 -1.41 -15.17
CA PHE A 66 -21.79 -0.87 -14.00
C PHE A 66 -21.74 -1.90 -12.87
N MET A 67 -20.60 -2.00 -12.20
CA MET A 67 -20.35 -2.91 -11.09
C MET A 67 -19.65 -2.20 -9.93
N PRO A 68 -19.83 -2.66 -8.68
CA PRO A 68 -19.15 -2.08 -7.53
C PRO A 68 -17.62 -2.13 -7.60
N SER A 69 -17.04 -3.16 -8.24
CA SER A 69 -15.59 -3.35 -8.31
C SER A 69 -15.12 -4.04 -9.59
N GLY A 70 -13.86 -3.80 -9.95
CA GLY A 70 -13.17 -4.51 -11.03
C GLY A 70 -12.98 -5.99 -10.75
N THR A 71 -12.70 -6.36 -9.49
CA THR A 71 -12.62 -7.76 -9.03
C THR A 71 -13.88 -8.55 -9.39
N MET A 72 -15.06 -7.97 -9.16
CA MET A 72 -16.32 -8.59 -9.59
C MET A 72 -16.43 -8.65 -11.11
N ALA A 73 -16.17 -7.53 -11.80
CA ALA A 73 -16.33 -7.43 -13.25
C ALA A 73 -15.48 -8.44 -14.02
N GLN A 74 -14.20 -8.57 -13.68
CA GLN A 74 -13.27 -9.42 -14.40
C GLN A 74 -13.53 -10.90 -14.15
N GLN A 75 -13.85 -11.29 -12.92
CA GLN A 75 -14.22 -12.68 -12.60
C GLN A 75 -15.47 -13.13 -13.35
N ILE A 76 -16.48 -12.25 -13.43
CA ILE A 76 -17.69 -12.49 -14.21
C ILE A 76 -17.38 -12.61 -15.70
N ALA A 77 -16.54 -11.73 -16.24
CA ALA A 77 -16.14 -11.80 -17.65
C ALA A 77 -15.44 -13.13 -17.98
N LEU A 78 -14.43 -13.52 -17.19
CA LEU A 78 -13.72 -14.78 -17.40
C LEU A 78 -14.62 -16.01 -17.21
N ARG A 79 -15.57 -15.95 -16.26
CA ARG A 79 -16.57 -17.00 -16.07
C ARG A 79 -17.46 -17.17 -17.31
N ILE A 80 -17.96 -16.08 -17.87
CA ILE A 80 -18.79 -16.08 -19.08
C ILE A 80 -18.00 -16.67 -20.25
N HIS A 81 -16.77 -16.20 -20.48
CA HIS A 81 -15.90 -16.73 -21.53
C HIS A 81 -15.57 -18.21 -21.37
N ALA A 82 -15.37 -18.67 -20.12
CA ALA A 82 -15.11 -20.08 -19.85
C ALA A 82 -16.30 -20.96 -20.22
N GLU A 83 -17.54 -20.49 -20.01
CA GLU A 83 -18.75 -21.19 -20.42
C GLU A 83 -18.88 -21.23 -21.96
N ASP A 84 -18.55 -20.14 -22.65
CA ASP A 84 -18.72 -20.01 -24.09
C ASP A 84 -17.69 -20.81 -24.89
N VAL A 85 -16.43 -20.76 -24.45
CA VAL A 85 -15.32 -21.48 -25.10
C VAL A 85 -15.22 -22.93 -24.61
N GLY A 86 -15.79 -23.24 -23.44
CA GLY A 86 -15.75 -24.58 -22.84
C GLY A 86 -14.41 -24.91 -22.17
N SER A 87 -13.65 -23.90 -21.73
CA SER A 87 -12.40 -24.07 -20.99
C SER A 87 -12.31 -23.07 -19.84
N ALA A 88 -12.07 -23.61 -18.64
CA ALA A 88 -11.91 -22.81 -17.42
C ALA A 88 -10.53 -22.14 -17.30
N THR A 89 -9.59 -22.42 -18.21
CA THR A 89 -8.22 -21.89 -18.15
C THR A 89 -8.12 -20.50 -18.75
N ALA A 90 -7.58 -19.53 -18.02
CA ALA A 90 -7.29 -18.17 -18.49
C ALA A 90 -5.78 -17.90 -18.44
N LEU A 91 -5.21 -17.44 -19.56
CA LEU A 91 -3.79 -17.04 -19.64
C LEU A 91 -3.66 -15.56 -19.26
N MET A 92 -2.64 -15.23 -18.47
CA MET A 92 -2.36 -13.84 -18.07
C MET A 92 -0.91 -13.62 -17.64
N HIS A 93 -0.53 -12.36 -17.50
CA HIS A 93 0.77 -11.99 -16.93
C HIS A 93 0.91 -12.50 -15.47
N PRO A 94 2.11 -12.88 -14.98
CA PRO A 94 2.27 -13.45 -13.64
C PRO A 94 1.94 -12.50 -12.48
N THR A 95 1.80 -11.20 -12.79
CA THR A 95 1.45 -10.16 -11.82
C THR A 95 0.06 -9.56 -12.05
N ALA A 96 -0.78 -10.21 -12.86
CA ALA A 96 -2.16 -9.78 -13.08
C ALA A 96 -2.92 -9.64 -11.74
N HIS A 97 -3.80 -8.65 -11.65
CA HIS A 97 -4.52 -8.32 -10.42
C HIS A 97 -5.26 -9.53 -9.81
N LEU A 98 -5.89 -10.35 -10.66
CA LEU A 98 -6.62 -11.57 -10.28
C LEU A 98 -5.75 -12.63 -9.58
N LEU A 99 -4.43 -12.63 -9.82
CA LEU A 99 -3.49 -13.55 -9.18
C LEU A 99 -2.97 -13.02 -7.84
N LEU A 100 -2.66 -11.72 -7.76
CA LEU A 100 -1.94 -11.16 -6.62
C LEU A 100 -2.84 -10.51 -5.56
N HIS A 101 -4.01 -9.99 -5.96
CA HIS A 101 -4.76 -9.00 -5.16
C HIS A 101 -6.23 -9.36 -4.96
N GLU A 102 -6.64 -10.61 -5.23
CA GLU A 102 -8.05 -11.03 -5.19
C GLU A 102 -8.31 -12.33 -4.41
N ASP A 103 -7.36 -12.75 -3.55
CA ASP A 103 -7.50 -13.91 -2.65
C ASP A 103 -7.99 -15.20 -3.35
N GLU A 104 -7.46 -15.44 -4.55
CA GLU A 104 -7.85 -16.57 -5.41
C GLU A 104 -9.36 -16.61 -5.76
N GLY A 105 -10.07 -15.48 -5.69
CA GLY A 105 -11.50 -15.36 -5.97
C GLY A 105 -11.96 -16.07 -7.26
N PRO A 106 -11.30 -15.84 -8.42
CA PRO A 106 -11.67 -16.51 -9.67
C PRO A 106 -11.69 -18.04 -9.56
N GLN A 107 -10.71 -18.62 -8.86
CA GLN A 107 -10.60 -20.07 -8.63
C GLN A 107 -11.66 -20.54 -7.63
N ARG A 108 -11.84 -19.82 -6.52
CA ARG A 108 -12.71 -20.21 -5.40
C ARG A 108 -14.20 -20.11 -5.74
N LEU A 109 -14.60 -19.07 -6.49
CA LEU A 109 -16.01 -18.79 -6.80
C LEU A 109 -16.48 -19.43 -8.11
N HIS A 110 -15.58 -19.57 -9.08
CA HIS A 110 -15.95 -20.00 -10.43
C HIS A 110 -15.29 -21.30 -10.88
N GLY A 111 -14.31 -21.84 -10.14
CA GLY A 111 -13.55 -23.00 -10.57
C GLY A 111 -12.67 -22.70 -11.79
N LEU A 112 -12.28 -21.44 -11.99
CA LEU A 112 -11.35 -21.05 -13.05
C LEU A 112 -9.94 -21.53 -12.72
N THR A 113 -9.15 -21.77 -13.77
CA THR A 113 -7.72 -22.04 -13.67
C THR A 113 -6.98 -20.83 -14.23
N LEU A 114 -6.35 -20.04 -13.36
CA LEU A 114 -5.52 -18.92 -13.80
C LEU A 114 -4.11 -19.42 -14.07
N ARG A 115 -3.64 -19.28 -15.31
CA ARG A 115 -2.29 -19.66 -15.70
C ARG A 115 -1.42 -18.43 -15.95
N PRO A 116 -0.43 -18.16 -15.07
CA PRO A 116 0.58 -17.16 -15.35
C PRO A 116 1.46 -17.59 -16.53
N VAL A 117 1.76 -16.66 -17.44
CA VAL A 117 2.60 -16.87 -18.62
C VAL A 117 3.65 -15.77 -18.71
N GLY A 118 4.87 -16.11 -19.08
CA GLY A 118 5.98 -15.16 -19.20
C GLY A 118 6.70 -14.88 -17.88
N SER A 119 7.24 -13.68 -17.75
CA SER A 119 8.08 -13.24 -16.62
C SER A 119 7.33 -12.23 -15.76
N PRO A 120 7.49 -12.22 -14.42
CA PRO A 120 6.87 -11.21 -13.56
C PRO A 120 7.47 -9.81 -13.70
N VAL A 121 8.65 -9.68 -14.32
CA VAL A 121 9.42 -8.41 -14.46
C VAL A 121 9.53 -7.90 -15.90
N ALA A 122 8.84 -8.55 -16.85
CA ALA A 122 8.85 -8.15 -18.25
C ALA A 122 7.47 -8.32 -18.88
N LEU A 123 7.15 -7.50 -19.88
CA LEU A 123 5.90 -7.65 -20.61
C LEU A 123 5.77 -9.07 -21.18
N LEU A 124 4.55 -9.61 -21.08
CA LEU A 124 4.16 -10.82 -21.77
C LEU A 124 4.45 -10.66 -23.27
N SER A 125 5.17 -11.62 -23.86
CA SER A 125 5.48 -11.63 -25.30
C SER A 125 4.64 -12.64 -26.06
N LEU A 126 4.58 -12.50 -27.39
CA LEU A 126 3.94 -13.51 -28.24
C LEU A 126 4.64 -14.88 -28.13
N SER A 127 5.98 -14.90 -28.02
CA SER A 127 6.72 -16.15 -27.85
C SER A 127 6.40 -16.88 -26.54
N ASP A 128 6.11 -16.14 -25.46
CA ASP A 128 5.68 -16.76 -24.20
C ASP A 128 4.31 -17.43 -24.37
N LEU A 129 3.40 -16.78 -25.10
CA LEU A 129 2.09 -17.34 -25.44
C LEU A 129 2.21 -18.57 -26.35
N GLU A 130 3.06 -18.52 -27.38
CA GLU A 130 3.27 -19.65 -28.30
C GLU A 130 3.87 -20.89 -27.61
N ALA A 131 4.56 -20.71 -26.48
CA ALA A 131 5.07 -21.81 -25.67
C ALA A 131 3.98 -22.52 -24.84
N VAL A 132 2.76 -21.98 -24.79
CA VAL A 132 1.62 -22.59 -24.11
C VAL A 132 1.02 -23.72 -24.95
N ALA A 133 1.29 -24.97 -24.54
CA ALA A 133 0.76 -26.15 -25.23
C ALA A 133 -0.67 -26.54 -24.84
N GLU A 134 -1.13 -26.17 -23.64
CA GLU A 134 -2.48 -26.50 -23.18
C GLU A 134 -3.53 -25.58 -23.83
N PRO A 135 -4.73 -26.09 -24.15
CA PRO A 135 -5.85 -25.24 -24.56
C PRO A 135 -6.30 -24.32 -23.43
N ALA A 136 -6.53 -23.05 -23.73
CA ALA A 136 -7.11 -22.07 -22.81
C ALA A 136 -8.43 -21.52 -23.35
N GLY A 137 -9.29 -21.04 -22.47
CA GLY A 137 -10.56 -20.40 -22.82
C GLY A 137 -10.41 -18.90 -23.07
N SER A 138 -9.49 -18.24 -22.38
CA SER A 138 -9.31 -16.79 -22.51
C SER A 138 -7.87 -16.33 -22.33
N LEU A 139 -7.55 -15.18 -22.95
CA LEU A 139 -6.33 -14.39 -22.70
C LEU A 139 -6.75 -13.08 -22.04
N LEU A 140 -6.19 -12.78 -20.88
CA LEU A 140 -6.32 -11.49 -20.20
C LEU A 140 -5.03 -10.68 -20.40
N LEU A 141 -5.18 -9.44 -20.88
CA LEU A 141 -4.09 -8.46 -20.98
C LEU A 141 -4.43 -7.21 -20.16
N GLU A 142 -3.49 -6.77 -19.32
CA GLU A 142 -3.60 -5.55 -18.53
C GLU A 142 -2.91 -4.39 -19.23
N LEU A 143 -3.64 -3.29 -19.49
CA LEU A 143 -3.11 -2.13 -20.18
C LEU A 143 -3.17 -0.86 -19.30
N PRO A 144 -2.02 -0.29 -18.91
CA PRO A 144 -0.67 -0.87 -18.95
C PRO A 144 -0.44 -1.89 -17.84
N GLN A 145 0.63 -2.68 -17.93
CA GLN A 145 1.04 -3.61 -16.87
C GLN A 145 1.62 -2.83 -15.67
N ARG A 146 0.80 -2.60 -14.64
CA ARG A 146 1.11 -1.70 -13.53
C ARG A 146 2.30 -2.15 -12.69
N GLU A 147 2.35 -3.44 -12.35
CA GLU A 147 3.35 -3.99 -11.41
C GLU A 147 4.80 -3.84 -11.88
N ILE A 148 5.01 -3.67 -13.19
CA ILE A 148 6.31 -3.45 -13.83
C ILE A 148 6.51 -1.99 -14.32
N GLY A 149 5.82 -1.05 -13.69
CA GLY A 149 5.97 0.39 -13.91
C GLY A 149 4.99 1.01 -14.89
N GLY A 150 3.92 0.32 -15.28
CA GLY A 150 2.97 0.85 -16.27
C GLY A 150 3.51 0.74 -17.69
N ARG A 151 4.13 -0.41 -18.01
CA ARG A 151 4.60 -0.70 -19.37
C ARG A 151 3.44 -1.08 -20.29
N LEU A 152 3.50 -0.62 -21.53
CA LEU A 152 2.63 -0.99 -22.63
C LEU A 152 3.39 -1.86 -23.64
N PRO A 153 2.78 -2.96 -24.14
CA PRO A 153 3.29 -3.59 -25.36
C PRO A 153 3.21 -2.60 -26.52
N SER A 154 4.08 -2.74 -27.52
CA SER A 154 3.91 -1.98 -28.76
C SER A 154 2.54 -2.30 -29.38
N TRP A 155 1.99 -1.37 -30.16
CA TRP A 155 0.70 -1.60 -30.81
C TRP A 155 0.70 -2.87 -31.68
N GLU A 156 1.79 -3.10 -32.43
CA GLU A 156 1.97 -4.30 -33.24
C GLU A 156 1.98 -5.58 -32.39
N ALA A 157 2.67 -5.57 -31.24
CA ALA A 157 2.69 -6.71 -30.33
C ALA A 157 1.30 -6.98 -29.74
N LEU A 158 0.56 -5.93 -29.35
CA LEU A 158 -0.79 -6.05 -28.82
C LEU A 158 -1.75 -6.67 -29.85
N VAL A 159 -1.68 -6.19 -31.10
CA VAL A 159 -2.46 -6.75 -32.22
C VAL A 159 -2.08 -8.21 -32.47
N ALA A 160 -0.79 -8.54 -32.44
CA ALA A 160 -0.33 -9.91 -32.66
C ALA A 160 -0.79 -10.87 -31.56
N GLN A 161 -0.74 -10.46 -30.29
CA GLN A 161 -1.20 -11.24 -29.14
C GLN A 161 -2.71 -11.50 -29.18
N THR A 162 -3.50 -10.45 -29.43
CA THR A 162 -4.97 -10.58 -29.51
C THR A 162 -5.40 -11.39 -30.73
N THR A 163 -4.70 -11.27 -31.86
CA THR A 163 -4.94 -12.10 -33.06
C THR A 163 -4.62 -13.57 -32.79
N TRP A 164 -3.46 -13.85 -32.19
CA TRP A 164 -3.02 -15.20 -31.86
C TRP A 164 -4.01 -15.95 -30.97
N ALA A 165 -4.60 -15.25 -29.99
CA ALA A 165 -5.59 -15.81 -29.09
C ALA A 165 -6.90 -16.16 -29.83
N ARG A 166 -7.40 -15.24 -30.68
CA ARG A 166 -8.60 -15.47 -31.49
C ARG A 166 -8.44 -16.62 -32.48
N GLU A 167 -7.29 -16.75 -33.12
CA GLU A 167 -7.00 -17.87 -34.03
C GLU A 167 -7.03 -19.24 -33.34
N ARG A 168 -6.89 -19.26 -32.01
CA ARG A 168 -6.98 -20.47 -31.16
C ARG A 168 -8.35 -20.65 -30.51
N GLY A 169 -9.32 -19.82 -30.85
CA GLY A 169 -10.68 -19.87 -30.30
C GLY A 169 -10.77 -19.36 -28.86
N MET A 170 -9.77 -18.62 -28.37
CA MET A 170 -9.82 -17.99 -27.05
C MET A 170 -10.58 -16.66 -27.14
N ALA A 171 -11.31 -16.33 -26.08
CA ALA A 171 -11.78 -14.97 -25.86
C ALA A 171 -10.63 -14.06 -25.37
N VAL A 172 -10.65 -12.79 -25.75
CA VAL A 172 -9.64 -11.80 -25.35
C VAL A 172 -10.28 -10.76 -24.44
N HIS A 173 -9.84 -10.72 -23.18
CA HIS A 173 -10.31 -9.80 -22.15
C HIS A 173 -9.25 -8.74 -21.82
N MET A 174 -9.66 -7.49 -21.67
CA MET A 174 -8.80 -6.42 -21.19
C MET A 174 -9.06 -6.15 -19.70
N ASP A 175 -8.00 -6.24 -18.89
CA ASP A 175 -7.94 -5.46 -17.65
C ASP A 175 -7.57 -4.02 -18.01
N GLY A 176 -8.60 -3.18 -18.11
CA GLY A 176 -8.50 -1.77 -18.49
C GLY A 176 -8.64 -0.85 -17.29
N ALA A 177 -8.17 -1.27 -16.11
CA ALA A 177 -8.17 -0.42 -14.91
C ALA A 177 -7.55 0.97 -15.16
N ARG A 178 -6.65 1.06 -16.13
CA ARG A 178 -5.98 2.29 -16.59
C ARG A 178 -6.04 2.45 -18.12
N LEU A 179 -7.14 2.01 -18.75
CA LEU A 179 -7.36 2.16 -20.19
C LEU A 179 -7.32 3.63 -20.63
N TRP A 180 -7.85 4.53 -19.81
CA TRP A 180 -7.90 5.97 -20.10
C TRP A 180 -6.48 6.53 -20.29
N GLU A 181 -5.55 6.11 -19.44
CA GLU A 181 -4.14 6.43 -19.51
C GLU A 181 -3.44 5.70 -20.66
N ALA A 182 -3.77 4.41 -20.89
CA ALA A 182 -3.19 3.60 -21.96
C ALA A 182 -3.51 4.14 -23.36
N ALA A 183 -4.73 4.64 -23.59
CA ALA A 183 -5.13 5.25 -24.85
C ALA A 183 -4.28 6.47 -25.20
N ALA A 184 -3.97 7.33 -24.21
CA ALA A 184 -3.02 8.42 -24.37
C ALA A 184 -1.59 7.93 -24.65
N GLY A 185 -1.18 6.83 -24.01
CA GLY A 185 0.11 6.18 -24.26
C GLY A 185 0.28 5.65 -25.68
N TYR A 186 -0.80 5.11 -26.25
CA TYR A 186 -0.84 4.66 -27.65
C TYR A 186 -1.05 5.78 -28.66
N ASP A 187 -1.47 6.97 -28.22
CA ASP A 187 -1.96 8.05 -29.07
C ASP A 187 -3.11 7.57 -29.98
N ARG A 188 -4.10 6.89 -29.39
CA ARG A 188 -5.23 6.29 -30.09
C ARG A 188 -6.56 6.53 -29.37
N PRO A 189 -7.69 6.61 -30.09
CA PRO A 189 -9.02 6.65 -29.47
C PRO A 189 -9.28 5.39 -28.62
N HIS A 190 -10.00 5.55 -27.51
CA HIS A 190 -10.38 4.44 -26.62
C HIS A 190 -11.09 3.30 -27.36
N ALA A 191 -12.00 3.64 -28.28
CA ALA A 191 -12.69 2.66 -29.11
C ALA A 191 -11.75 1.84 -30.01
N GLU A 192 -10.66 2.42 -30.51
CA GLU A 192 -9.69 1.67 -31.34
C GLU A 192 -8.93 0.65 -30.48
N VAL A 193 -8.53 1.05 -29.26
CA VAL A 193 -7.87 0.16 -28.32
C VAL A 193 -8.82 -0.96 -27.86
N ALA A 194 -10.06 -0.61 -27.48
CA ALA A 194 -11.08 -1.55 -27.04
C ALA A 194 -11.56 -2.51 -28.14
N ALA A 195 -11.49 -2.13 -29.41
CA ALA A 195 -11.84 -2.98 -30.54
C ALA A 195 -10.95 -4.24 -30.65
N LEU A 196 -9.75 -4.24 -30.08
CA LEU A 196 -8.88 -5.41 -30.04
C LEU A 196 -9.35 -6.50 -29.07
N PHE A 197 -10.36 -6.24 -28.25
CA PHE A 197 -10.82 -7.11 -27.17
C PHE A 197 -12.28 -7.49 -27.33
N ASP A 198 -12.64 -8.69 -26.89
CA ASP A 198 -14.03 -9.17 -26.92
C ASP A 198 -14.80 -8.60 -25.71
N SER A 199 -14.10 -8.34 -24.61
CA SER A 199 -14.65 -7.65 -23.43
C SER A 199 -13.59 -6.80 -22.75
N VAL A 200 -14.04 -5.71 -22.13
CA VAL A 200 -13.17 -4.73 -21.47
C VAL A 200 -13.72 -4.40 -20.10
N TYR A 201 -12.90 -4.51 -19.06
CA TYR A 201 -13.17 -3.87 -17.78
C TYR A 201 -12.52 -2.47 -17.76
N VAL A 202 -13.24 -1.46 -17.29
CA VAL A 202 -12.67 -0.13 -16.97
C VAL A 202 -12.93 0.28 -15.54
N SER A 203 -11.97 0.99 -14.94
CA SER A 203 -12.09 1.56 -13.59
C SER A 203 -12.34 3.07 -13.62
N PHE A 204 -13.03 3.59 -12.61
CA PHE A 204 -13.25 5.02 -12.46
C PHE A 204 -12.46 5.66 -11.32
N TYR A 205 -11.95 4.88 -10.36
CA TYR A 205 -11.29 5.43 -9.16
C TYR A 205 -9.76 5.54 -9.29
N LYS A 206 -9.21 5.17 -10.44
CA LYS A 206 -7.78 5.36 -10.81
C LYS A 206 -7.57 6.77 -11.35
N GLY A 207 -7.11 6.96 -12.60
CA GLY A 207 -6.82 8.29 -13.17
C GLY A 207 -7.99 9.27 -13.22
N LEU A 208 -9.22 8.77 -13.17
CA LEU A 208 -10.43 9.61 -13.15
C LEU A 208 -10.83 10.04 -11.72
N GLY A 209 -10.27 9.41 -10.69
CA GLY A 209 -10.44 9.80 -9.31
C GLY A 209 -11.87 9.66 -8.76
N ALA A 210 -12.75 8.84 -9.33
CA ALA A 210 -14.06 8.56 -8.73
C ALA A 210 -13.93 7.92 -7.32
N ILE A 211 -15.04 7.83 -6.58
CA ILE A 211 -15.07 7.19 -5.26
C ILE A 211 -14.76 5.69 -5.37
N ALA A 212 -15.43 5.02 -6.31
CA ALA A 212 -15.30 3.59 -6.58
C ALA A 212 -15.94 3.28 -7.95
N GLY A 213 -16.06 1.99 -8.27
CA GLY A 213 -16.85 1.51 -9.39
C GLY A 213 -16.04 1.11 -10.62
N ALA A 214 -16.70 0.28 -11.43
CA ALA A 214 -16.18 -0.34 -12.63
C ALA A 214 -17.29 -0.48 -13.67
N CYS A 215 -16.93 -0.56 -14.95
CA CYS A 215 -17.83 -1.08 -15.98
C CYS A 215 -17.21 -2.31 -16.64
N LEU A 216 -18.03 -3.33 -16.90
CA LEU A 216 -17.73 -4.37 -17.86
C LEU A 216 -18.43 -4.04 -19.18
N VAL A 217 -17.68 -4.04 -20.27
CA VAL A 217 -18.10 -3.53 -21.58
C VAL A 217 -17.86 -4.60 -22.64
N GLY A 218 -18.82 -4.81 -23.53
CA GLY A 218 -18.76 -5.86 -24.55
C GLY A 218 -20.03 -5.94 -25.39
N GLU A 219 -20.28 -7.12 -25.98
CA GLU A 219 -21.51 -7.42 -26.70
C GLU A 219 -22.72 -7.51 -25.75
N ASP A 220 -23.93 -7.34 -26.30
CA ASP A 220 -25.18 -7.33 -25.54
C ASP A 220 -25.37 -8.61 -24.69
N ASP A 221 -25.05 -9.78 -25.26
CA ASP A 221 -25.22 -11.08 -24.60
C ASP A 221 -24.31 -11.26 -23.37
N LEU A 222 -23.06 -10.82 -23.48
CA LEU A 222 -22.11 -10.79 -22.39
C LEU A 222 -22.59 -9.87 -21.28
N VAL A 223 -23.09 -8.68 -21.62
CA VAL A 223 -23.56 -7.69 -20.65
C VAL A 223 -24.83 -8.16 -19.94
N GLU A 224 -25.79 -8.75 -20.65
CA GLU A 224 -26.99 -9.34 -20.06
C GLU A 224 -26.65 -10.44 -19.04
N ARG A 225 -25.76 -11.37 -19.41
CA ARG A 225 -25.29 -12.42 -18.50
C ARG A 225 -24.49 -11.85 -17.33
N ALA A 226 -23.71 -10.79 -17.58
CA ALA A 226 -22.97 -10.11 -16.54
C ALA A 226 -23.89 -9.43 -15.51
N ARG A 227 -25.07 -8.92 -15.90
CA ARG A 227 -26.08 -8.43 -14.96
C ARG A 227 -26.61 -9.54 -14.06
N GLU A 228 -26.87 -10.73 -14.61
CA GLU A 228 -27.27 -11.89 -13.79
C GLU A 228 -26.17 -12.28 -12.79
N TRP A 229 -24.92 -12.35 -13.24
CA TRP A 229 -23.79 -12.67 -12.37
C TRP A 229 -23.54 -11.57 -11.33
N ARG A 230 -23.69 -10.28 -11.68
CA ARG A 230 -23.63 -9.16 -10.73
C ARG A 230 -24.61 -9.38 -9.57
N HIS A 231 -25.83 -9.86 -9.86
CA HIS A 231 -26.78 -10.21 -8.82
C HIS A 231 -26.32 -11.42 -7.99
N ARG A 232 -25.82 -12.49 -8.61
CA ARG A 232 -25.29 -13.68 -7.91
C ARG A 232 -24.11 -13.34 -6.97
N HIS A 233 -23.28 -12.37 -7.34
CA HIS A 233 -22.17 -11.86 -6.54
C HIS A 233 -22.60 -10.87 -5.45
N GLY A 234 -23.90 -10.55 -5.33
CA GLY A 234 -24.37 -9.53 -4.39
C GLY A 234 -24.02 -8.09 -4.78
N GLY A 235 -23.57 -7.85 -6.02
CA GLY A 235 -23.21 -6.53 -6.53
C GLY A 235 -24.40 -5.69 -6.99
N MET A 236 -25.59 -6.28 -7.09
CA MET A 236 -26.84 -5.58 -7.39
C MET A 236 -27.43 -4.95 -6.12
N VAL A 237 -26.71 -3.99 -5.55
CA VAL A 237 -27.15 -3.26 -4.35
C VAL A 237 -28.30 -2.32 -4.67
N PHE A 238 -29.08 -1.91 -3.66
CA PHE A 238 -30.27 -1.08 -3.86
C PHE A 238 -29.98 0.26 -4.56
N ALA A 239 -28.83 0.87 -4.26
CA ALA A 239 -28.41 2.16 -4.79
C ALA A 239 -26.91 2.14 -5.15
N LEU A 240 -26.63 2.07 -6.45
CA LEU A 240 -25.28 2.19 -7.03
C LEU A 240 -24.95 3.65 -7.42
N TRP A 241 -25.96 4.51 -7.48
CA TRP A 241 -25.87 5.88 -7.98
C TRP A 241 -24.76 6.73 -7.36
N PRO A 242 -24.37 6.64 -6.07
CA PRO A 242 -23.30 7.50 -5.55
C PRO A 242 -21.96 7.23 -6.25
N TYR A 243 -21.66 5.97 -6.52
CA TYR A 243 -20.44 5.58 -7.23
C TYR A 243 -20.53 5.95 -8.71
N ALA A 244 -21.67 5.66 -9.36
CA ALA A 244 -21.87 6.00 -10.77
C ALA A 244 -21.85 7.52 -11.02
N ALA A 245 -22.42 8.33 -10.13
CA ALA A 245 -22.36 9.78 -10.19
C ALA A 245 -20.93 10.30 -10.05
N SER A 246 -20.15 9.76 -9.10
CA SER A 246 -18.74 10.10 -8.95
C SER A 246 -17.89 9.68 -10.16
N ALA A 247 -18.21 8.54 -10.76
CA ALA A 247 -17.56 8.03 -11.96
C ALA A 247 -17.82 8.94 -13.16
N LEU A 248 -19.07 9.35 -13.37
CA LEU A 248 -19.45 10.26 -14.44
C LEU A 248 -18.82 11.65 -14.26
N ALA A 249 -18.77 12.17 -13.03
CA ALA A 249 -18.08 13.41 -12.70
C ALA A 249 -16.58 13.32 -13.00
N GLY A 250 -15.92 12.26 -12.56
CA GLY A 250 -14.50 12.02 -12.81
C GLY A 250 -14.17 11.86 -14.29
N LEU A 251 -14.99 11.10 -15.03
CA LEU A 251 -14.87 10.91 -16.48
C LEU A 251 -14.88 12.25 -17.20
N ARG A 252 -15.91 13.07 -16.98
CA ARG A 252 -16.07 14.38 -17.63
C ARG A 252 -15.02 15.40 -17.22
N ALA A 253 -14.51 15.32 -15.99
CA ALA A 253 -13.51 16.26 -15.49
C ALA A 253 -12.08 15.93 -15.95
N ARG A 254 -11.75 14.65 -16.18
CA ARG A 254 -10.35 14.20 -16.27
C ARG A 254 -9.98 13.37 -17.49
N LEU A 255 -10.95 12.83 -18.25
CA LEU A 255 -10.64 12.00 -19.42
C LEU A 255 -9.77 12.75 -20.45
N ASP A 256 -10.14 14.00 -20.78
CA ASP A 256 -9.39 14.83 -21.75
C ASP A 256 -8.02 15.30 -21.23
N ARG A 257 -7.69 15.02 -19.96
CA ARG A 257 -6.44 15.43 -19.32
C ARG A 257 -5.37 14.33 -19.37
N MET A 258 -5.72 13.10 -19.75
CA MET A 258 -4.77 11.98 -19.83
C MET A 258 -3.52 12.29 -20.67
N PRO A 259 -3.62 12.94 -21.85
CA PRO A 259 -2.44 13.34 -22.61
C PRO A 259 -1.56 14.36 -21.87
N ALA A 260 -2.16 15.30 -21.14
CA ALA A 260 -1.42 16.28 -20.35
C ALA A 260 -0.71 15.62 -19.15
N TYR A 261 -1.36 14.66 -18.49
CA TYR A 261 -0.73 13.88 -17.42
C TYR A 261 0.45 13.06 -17.93
N LEU A 262 0.33 12.41 -19.09
CA LEU A 262 1.44 11.69 -19.72
C LEU A 262 2.59 12.63 -20.10
N ALA A 263 2.29 13.79 -20.69
CA ALA A 263 3.31 14.78 -21.04
C ALA A 263 4.09 15.24 -19.80
N HIS A 264 3.38 15.48 -18.69
CA HIS A 264 4.01 15.87 -17.43
C HIS A 264 4.79 14.72 -16.78
N ALA A 265 4.29 13.47 -16.84
CA ALA A 265 5.02 12.29 -16.37
C ALA A 265 6.38 12.14 -17.08
N ARG A 266 6.39 12.33 -18.41
CA ARG A 266 7.63 12.32 -19.20
C ARG A 266 8.56 13.49 -18.86
N ALA A 267 8.01 14.67 -18.58
CA ALA A 267 8.80 15.81 -18.16
C ALA A 267 9.46 15.59 -16.79
N ILE A 268 8.72 15.03 -15.82
CA ILE A 268 9.27 14.62 -14.52
C ILE A 268 10.38 13.59 -14.72
N ALA A 269 10.14 12.54 -15.52
CA ALA A 269 11.16 11.52 -15.78
C ALA A 269 12.45 12.11 -16.37
N ALA A 270 12.32 13.06 -17.31
CA ALA A 270 13.47 13.76 -17.88
C ALA A 270 14.23 14.60 -16.83
N ALA A 271 13.54 15.23 -15.88
CA ALA A 271 14.18 15.96 -14.78
C ALA A 271 14.89 15.01 -13.80
N LEU A 272 14.31 13.83 -13.54
CA LEU A 272 14.89 12.81 -12.66
C LEU A 272 16.18 12.19 -13.21
N ALA A 273 16.42 12.23 -14.52
CA ALA A 273 17.65 11.73 -15.14
C ALA A 273 18.94 12.38 -14.58
N GLY A 274 18.82 13.57 -13.94
CA GLY A 274 19.93 14.26 -13.28
C GLY A 274 20.16 13.90 -11.81
N VAL A 275 19.32 13.06 -11.19
CA VAL A 275 19.38 12.75 -9.75
C VAL A 275 20.16 11.46 -9.52
N ASP A 276 21.27 11.53 -8.75
CA ASP A 276 22.06 10.34 -8.42
C ASP A 276 21.27 9.35 -7.56
N GLY A 277 21.39 8.06 -7.87
CA GLY A 277 20.67 7.00 -7.15
C GLY A 277 19.17 6.92 -7.46
N VAL A 278 18.72 7.42 -8.62
CA VAL A 278 17.33 7.33 -9.08
C VAL A 278 17.26 6.64 -10.44
N GLU A 279 16.30 5.73 -10.62
CA GLU A 279 15.94 5.14 -11.91
C GLU A 279 14.43 5.22 -12.16
N VAL A 280 14.04 5.56 -13.38
CA VAL A 280 12.64 5.62 -13.81
C VAL A 280 12.27 4.36 -14.59
N VAL A 281 11.12 3.75 -14.29
CA VAL A 281 10.65 2.52 -14.92
C VAL A 281 9.18 2.64 -15.36
N PRO A 282 8.86 2.53 -16.66
CA PRO A 282 9.78 2.60 -17.81
C PRO A 282 10.28 4.03 -18.03
N ASP A 283 11.46 4.17 -18.61
CA ASP A 283 12.01 5.44 -19.09
C ASP A 283 12.08 5.48 -20.64
N PRO A 284 11.37 6.39 -21.31
CA PRO A 284 10.40 7.33 -20.75
C PRO A 284 9.09 6.64 -20.32
N PRO A 285 8.32 7.26 -19.39
CA PRO A 285 6.98 6.80 -19.04
C PRO A 285 6.08 6.66 -20.28
N GLN A 286 5.35 5.54 -20.32
CA GLN A 286 4.47 5.19 -21.43
C GLN A 286 3.01 5.59 -21.18
N VAL A 287 2.65 5.80 -19.92
CA VAL A 287 1.37 6.35 -19.45
C VAL A 287 1.63 7.42 -18.38
N SER A 288 0.60 8.00 -17.78
CA SER A 288 0.75 8.98 -16.69
C SER A 288 1.31 8.41 -15.38
N MET A 289 1.52 7.09 -15.30
CA MET A 289 2.17 6.43 -14.16
C MET A 289 3.52 5.81 -14.53
N PHE A 290 4.43 5.76 -13.56
CA PHE A 290 5.71 5.06 -13.63
C PHE A 290 6.22 4.73 -12.23
N HIS A 291 7.20 3.83 -12.13
CA HIS A 291 7.92 3.57 -10.90
C HIS A 291 9.19 4.41 -10.83
N VAL A 292 9.50 4.90 -9.63
CA VAL A 292 10.75 5.58 -9.31
C VAL A 292 11.51 4.68 -8.34
N ALA A 293 12.57 4.03 -8.83
CA ALA A 293 13.50 3.27 -8.01
C ALA A 293 14.57 4.22 -7.44
N MET A 294 14.90 4.03 -6.17
CA MET A 294 15.66 4.94 -5.33
C MET A 294 16.70 4.16 -4.51
N ARG A 295 17.96 4.58 -4.56
CA ARG A 295 19.05 4.04 -3.74
C ARG A 295 18.97 4.61 -2.33
N THR A 296 17.99 4.14 -1.57
CA THR A 296 17.71 4.53 -0.19
C THR A 296 17.26 3.31 0.63
N THR A 297 17.23 3.41 1.95
CA THR A 297 16.60 2.39 2.80
C THR A 297 15.15 2.77 3.08
N ALA A 298 14.32 1.80 3.48
CA ALA A 298 12.94 2.11 3.87
C ALA A 298 12.89 3.05 5.09
N ALA A 299 13.87 2.97 6.00
CA ALA A 299 13.97 3.86 7.16
C ALA A 299 14.33 5.29 6.74
N ASP A 300 15.38 5.46 5.94
CA ASP A 300 15.80 6.77 5.44
C ASP A 300 14.69 7.44 4.63
N PHE A 301 14.02 6.66 3.77
CA PHE A 301 12.86 7.14 3.02
C PHE A 301 11.77 7.72 3.93
N ARG A 302 11.37 7.01 4.99
CA ARG A 302 10.32 7.46 5.93
C ARG A 302 10.73 8.74 6.65
N VAL A 303 11.98 8.84 7.08
CA VAL A 303 12.50 10.05 7.72
C VAL A 303 12.42 11.25 6.78
N GLN A 304 12.86 11.10 5.53
CA GLN A 304 12.82 12.19 4.56
C GLN A 304 11.39 12.55 4.16
N ALA A 305 10.49 11.57 4.03
CA ALA A 305 9.07 11.80 3.81
C ALA A 305 8.42 12.58 4.97
N HIS A 306 8.77 12.27 6.22
CA HIS A 306 8.28 13.01 7.38
C HIS A 306 8.83 14.44 7.41
N ARG A 307 10.12 14.64 7.11
CA ARG A 307 10.71 15.98 7.01
C ARG A 307 10.05 16.82 5.92
N LEU A 308 9.80 16.26 4.74
CA LEU A 308 9.04 16.94 3.67
C LEU A 308 7.66 17.41 4.14
N ALA A 309 6.93 16.55 4.87
CA ALA A 309 5.62 16.90 5.40
C ALA A 309 5.69 17.98 6.50
N LEU A 310 6.65 17.87 7.43
CA LEU A 310 6.77 18.74 8.60
C LEU A 310 7.36 20.11 8.27
N GLU A 311 8.38 20.14 7.41
CA GLU A 311 9.18 21.33 7.12
C GLU A 311 8.63 22.12 5.92
N GLU A 312 8.09 21.43 4.93
CA GLU A 312 7.69 22.03 3.65
C GLU A 312 6.21 21.87 3.31
N GLY A 313 5.44 21.15 4.13
CA GLY A 313 4.01 20.92 3.86
C GLY A 313 3.77 20.07 2.60
N ILE A 314 4.75 19.26 2.18
CA ILE A 314 4.67 18.42 0.99
C ILE A 314 4.35 16.98 1.41
N ALA A 315 3.17 16.49 1.02
CA ALA A 315 2.80 15.09 1.16
C ALA A 315 3.36 14.26 -0.01
N VAL A 316 4.12 13.24 0.35
CA VAL A 316 4.62 12.17 -0.52
C VAL A 316 4.08 10.81 -0.05
N TRP A 317 4.67 9.70 -0.49
CA TRP A 317 4.32 8.37 0.02
C TRP A 317 4.74 8.20 1.47
N SER A 318 3.89 7.57 2.29
CA SER A 318 4.21 7.25 3.67
C SER A 318 5.20 6.08 3.81
N GLN A 319 5.35 5.28 2.75
CA GLN A 319 6.19 4.09 2.72
C GLN A 319 6.75 3.89 1.31
N SER A 320 7.82 3.09 1.23
CA SER A 320 8.39 2.60 -0.01
C SER A 320 8.40 1.07 -0.02
N TRP A 321 8.55 0.48 -1.20
CA TRP A 321 8.64 -0.97 -1.36
C TRP A 321 10.00 -1.37 -1.93
N PRO A 322 10.48 -2.61 -1.73
CA PRO A 322 11.66 -3.08 -2.43
C PRO A 322 11.53 -2.92 -3.95
N ALA A 323 12.58 -2.39 -4.59
CA ALA A 323 12.72 -2.39 -6.04
C ALA A 323 13.27 -3.75 -6.53
N GLU A 324 13.28 -3.96 -7.84
CA GLU A 324 13.93 -5.14 -8.43
C GLU A 324 15.45 -5.13 -8.18
N MET A 325 16.06 -3.94 -8.09
CA MET A 325 17.45 -3.80 -7.70
C MET A 325 17.64 -4.08 -6.20
N PRO A 326 18.58 -4.98 -5.82
CA PRO A 326 18.84 -5.28 -4.42
C PRO A 326 19.18 -4.03 -3.61
N SER A 327 18.57 -3.90 -2.42
CA SER A 327 18.75 -2.77 -1.49
C SER A 327 18.20 -1.42 -1.95
N TRP A 328 17.55 -1.35 -3.11
CA TRP A 328 16.84 -0.15 -3.54
C TRP A 328 15.38 -0.21 -3.12
N GLN A 329 14.80 0.97 -2.92
CA GLN A 329 13.37 1.14 -2.69
C GLN A 329 12.71 1.67 -3.96
N ARG A 330 11.39 1.51 -4.09
CA ARG A 330 10.57 2.07 -5.15
C ARG A 330 9.30 2.69 -4.60
N VAL A 331 8.81 3.66 -5.34
CA VAL A 331 7.44 4.19 -5.23
C VAL A 331 6.80 4.17 -6.62
N GLU A 332 5.46 4.16 -6.63
CA GLU A 332 4.68 4.39 -7.85
C GLU A 332 4.22 5.84 -7.89
N LEU A 333 4.61 6.57 -8.93
CA LEU A 333 4.17 7.92 -9.20
C LEU A 333 3.15 7.89 -10.33
N THR A 334 1.91 8.22 -10.00
CA THR A 334 0.85 8.53 -10.96
C THR A 334 0.58 10.03 -10.97
N VAL A 335 0.74 10.66 -12.14
CA VAL A 335 0.46 12.07 -12.35
C VAL A 335 -1.05 12.28 -12.39
N GLY A 336 -1.55 13.15 -11.51
CA GLY A 336 -2.92 13.65 -11.52
C GLY A 336 -2.99 15.16 -11.31
N ASP A 337 -4.14 15.65 -10.86
CA ASP A 337 -4.40 17.09 -10.70
C ASP A 337 -3.40 17.78 -9.78
N ALA A 338 -3.08 17.16 -8.65
CA ALA A 338 -2.20 17.75 -7.65
C ALA A 338 -0.74 17.72 -8.11
N THR A 339 -0.33 16.66 -8.81
CA THR A 339 1.02 16.56 -9.38
C THR A 339 1.30 17.68 -10.37
N LEU A 340 0.33 18.12 -11.18
CA LEU A 340 0.51 19.26 -12.08
C LEU A 340 0.79 20.59 -11.36
N GLY A 341 0.57 20.67 -10.05
CA GLY A 341 0.95 21.80 -9.20
C GLY A 341 2.44 21.85 -8.85
N PHE A 342 3.25 20.90 -9.35
CA PHE A 342 4.69 20.88 -9.21
C PHE A 342 5.35 21.06 -10.57
N THR A 343 6.46 21.80 -10.65
CA THR A 343 7.32 21.73 -11.83
C THR A 343 8.10 20.41 -11.83
N PRO A 344 8.51 19.89 -13.01
CA PRO A 344 9.38 18.72 -13.07
C PRO A 344 10.64 18.81 -12.19
N GLU A 345 11.23 20.01 -12.10
CA GLU A 345 12.40 20.28 -11.26
C GLU A 345 12.06 20.23 -9.77
N GLU A 346 10.92 20.77 -9.33
CA GLU A 346 10.47 20.62 -7.94
C GLU A 346 10.26 19.14 -7.59
N VAL A 347 9.71 18.34 -8.52
CA VAL A 347 9.59 16.89 -8.31
C VAL A 347 10.95 16.24 -8.17
N ALA A 348 11.91 16.62 -9.03
CA ALA A 348 13.27 16.10 -8.96
C ALA A 348 13.96 16.45 -7.63
N ASP A 349 13.78 17.67 -7.12
CA ASP A 349 14.30 18.10 -5.81
C ASP A 349 13.68 17.29 -4.66
N VAL A 350 12.37 17.04 -4.70
CA VAL A 350 11.69 16.19 -3.70
C VAL A 350 12.23 14.75 -3.74
N ILE A 351 12.37 14.16 -4.92
CA ILE A 351 12.94 12.81 -5.04
C ILE A 351 14.42 12.79 -4.61
N ALA A 352 15.20 13.83 -4.92
CA ALA A 352 16.59 13.96 -4.48
C ALA A 352 16.71 13.96 -2.94
N ARG A 353 15.76 14.57 -2.24
CA ARG A 353 15.68 14.49 -0.77
C ARG A 353 15.35 13.08 -0.29
N LEU A 354 14.42 12.37 -0.95
CA LEU A 354 14.03 11.00 -0.57
C LEU A 354 15.17 9.98 -0.75
N VAL A 355 16.10 10.22 -1.68
CA VAL A 355 17.32 9.40 -1.83
C VAL A 355 18.48 9.84 -0.93
N THR A 356 18.37 11.00 -0.28
CA THR A 356 19.45 11.51 0.57
C THR A 356 19.56 10.66 1.84
N PRO A 357 20.70 10.00 2.08
CA PRO A 357 20.89 9.19 3.27
C PRO A 357 20.70 10.02 4.53
N VAL A 358 20.00 9.47 5.51
CA VAL A 358 19.90 10.09 6.82
C VAL A 358 21.17 9.71 7.56
N GLY A 359 22.23 10.48 7.36
CA GLY A 359 23.56 10.20 7.92
C GLY A 359 23.52 10.05 9.44
N ALA A 360 23.36 8.82 9.94
CA ALA A 360 23.52 8.52 11.35
C ALA A 360 25.02 8.33 11.64
N SER A 361 25.68 9.39 12.09
CA SER A 361 27.03 9.35 12.66
C SER A 361 27.05 8.70 14.06
N GLY A 362 26.33 7.59 14.24
CA GLY A 362 26.15 6.85 15.50
C GLY A 362 24.76 7.00 16.15
N PRO A 363 24.49 6.28 17.26
CA PRO A 363 23.16 6.23 17.91
C PRO A 363 22.59 7.58 18.32
N ALA A 364 23.44 8.55 18.66
CA ALA A 364 23.04 9.90 19.06
C ALA A 364 22.31 10.70 17.97
N GLU A 365 22.66 10.45 16.70
CA GLU A 365 22.12 11.17 15.53
C GLU A 365 20.95 10.44 14.87
N GLN A 366 20.54 9.28 15.40
CA GLN A 366 19.39 8.54 14.89
C GLN A 366 18.13 9.41 14.99
N PRO A 367 17.34 9.56 13.92
CA PRO A 367 16.13 10.38 13.95
C PRO A 367 15.02 9.70 14.76
N VAL A 368 14.29 10.50 15.53
CA VAL A 368 13.19 10.05 16.39
C VAL A 368 11.96 10.94 16.18
N GLU A 369 10.78 10.34 16.11
CA GLU A 369 9.51 11.06 16.12
C GLU A 369 9.26 11.69 17.49
N VAL A 370 8.96 13.00 17.48
CA VAL A 370 8.40 13.69 18.63
C VAL A 370 6.89 13.78 18.47
N LEU A 371 6.17 13.41 19.52
CA LEU A 371 4.71 13.40 19.53
C LEU A 371 4.13 14.68 20.14
N ALA A 372 3.06 15.19 19.54
CA ALA A 372 2.17 16.16 20.17
C ALA A 372 1.29 15.49 21.23
N GLU A 373 0.56 16.26 22.02
CA GLU A 373 -0.36 15.76 23.06
C GLU A 373 -1.41 14.79 22.49
N ASP A 374 -1.95 15.10 21.30
CA ASP A 374 -2.96 14.28 20.60
C ASP A 374 -2.39 12.99 19.97
N GLY A 375 -1.08 12.75 20.10
CA GLY A 375 -0.38 11.58 19.56
C GLY A 375 0.00 11.70 18.08
N SER A 376 -0.23 12.85 17.44
CA SER A 376 0.29 13.13 16.10
C SER A 376 1.79 13.43 16.13
N VAL A 377 2.45 13.31 14.97
CA VAL A 377 3.89 13.62 14.84
C VAL A 377 4.08 15.14 14.77
N ALA A 378 4.76 15.69 15.77
CA ALA A 378 5.05 17.11 15.88
C ALA A 378 6.34 17.50 15.15
N ASP A 379 7.40 16.69 15.31
CA ASP A 379 8.76 16.95 14.81
C ASP A 379 9.53 15.63 14.58
N VAL A 380 10.66 15.68 13.88
CA VAL A 380 11.64 14.60 13.75
C VAL A 380 13.02 15.12 14.12
N VAL A 381 13.57 14.62 15.23
CA VAL A 381 14.79 15.18 15.85
C VAL A 381 15.86 14.12 16.08
N PRO A 382 17.14 14.49 16.21
CA PRO A 382 18.18 13.55 16.65
C PRO A 382 17.87 12.97 18.04
N ARG A 383 18.15 11.67 18.25
CA ARG A 383 17.93 10.96 19.52
C ARG A 383 18.58 11.67 20.72
N ALA A 384 19.78 12.22 20.54
CA ALA A 384 20.47 12.98 21.58
C ALA A 384 19.66 14.21 22.04
N ARG A 385 19.02 14.93 21.11
CA ARG A 385 18.15 16.06 21.44
C ARG A 385 16.89 15.59 22.16
N MET A 386 16.23 14.55 21.64
CA MET A 386 15.05 13.96 22.29
C MET A 386 15.35 13.60 23.75
N ARG A 387 16.48 12.95 24.02
CA ARG A 387 16.91 12.57 25.38
C ARG A 387 17.22 13.80 26.24
N ALA A 388 18.01 14.75 25.73
CA ALA A 388 18.41 15.93 26.49
C ALA A 388 17.23 16.83 26.89
N GLU A 389 16.19 16.89 26.06
CA GLU A 389 15.00 17.72 26.28
C GLU A 389 13.81 16.93 26.86
N GLY A 390 13.92 15.60 27.02
CA GLY A 390 12.83 14.73 27.49
C GLY A 390 11.60 14.74 26.58
N LEU A 391 11.81 14.82 25.26
CA LEU A 391 10.72 14.98 24.30
C LEU A 391 9.88 13.70 24.21
N ARG A 392 8.56 13.88 24.16
CA ARG A 392 7.59 12.78 24.07
C ARG A 392 7.81 11.99 22.79
N HIS A 393 8.13 10.70 22.91
CA HIS A 393 8.44 9.83 21.78
C HIS A 393 7.74 8.47 21.91
N ARG A 394 7.96 7.59 20.94
CA ARG A 394 7.37 6.25 20.87
C ARG A 394 8.35 5.18 21.34
N SER A 395 7.87 4.24 22.14
CA SER A 395 8.63 3.05 22.55
C SER A 395 7.77 1.79 22.49
N THR A 396 8.35 0.65 22.18
CA THR A 396 7.67 -0.66 22.27
C THR A 396 8.22 -1.49 23.42
N TYR A 397 7.37 -2.33 23.99
CA TYR A 397 7.74 -3.26 25.05
C TYR A 397 7.17 -4.64 24.74
N VAL A 398 8.02 -5.66 24.74
CA VAL A 398 7.64 -7.05 24.54
C VAL A 398 8.03 -7.84 25.77
N VAL A 399 7.02 -8.30 26.49
CA VAL A 399 7.20 -9.20 27.62
C VAL A 399 7.25 -10.63 27.10
N VAL A 400 8.31 -11.36 27.44
CA VAL A 400 8.40 -12.79 27.12
C VAL A 400 7.88 -13.58 28.31
N LEU A 401 6.79 -14.33 28.11
CA LEU A 401 6.18 -15.19 29.11
C LEU A 401 6.41 -16.67 28.78
N THR A 402 6.77 -17.46 29.77
CA THR A 402 6.80 -18.92 29.64
C THR A 402 5.40 -19.51 29.82
N SER A 403 5.24 -20.79 29.51
CA SER A 403 4.03 -21.56 29.77
C SER A 403 3.77 -21.82 31.26
N ASP A 404 4.78 -21.63 32.10
CA ASP A 404 4.72 -21.76 33.57
C ASP A 404 4.44 -20.40 34.25
N ASP A 405 3.94 -19.40 33.49
CA ASP A 405 3.63 -18.05 33.98
C ASP A 405 4.84 -17.34 34.62
N GLU A 406 6.04 -17.54 34.04
CA GLU A 406 7.25 -16.81 34.39
C GLU A 406 7.53 -15.70 33.37
N VAL A 407 7.86 -14.51 33.86
CA VAL A 407 8.37 -13.39 33.06
C VAL A 407 9.86 -13.58 32.85
N VAL A 408 10.30 -13.56 31.60
CA VAL A 408 11.73 -13.45 31.30
C VAL A 408 12.15 -11.99 31.47
N VAL A 409 13.07 -11.77 32.38
CA VAL A 409 13.68 -10.46 32.65
C VAL A 409 15.13 -10.48 32.20
N HIS A 410 15.68 -9.32 31.85
CA HIS A 410 17.04 -9.24 31.32
C HIS A 410 17.83 -8.11 31.96
N ARG A 411 19.15 -8.27 32.05
CA ARG A 411 20.05 -7.25 32.61
C ARG A 411 20.71 -6.47 31.48
N ARG A 412 20.50 -5.16 31.48
CA ARG A 412 21.02 -4.23 30.48
C ARG A 412 22.52 -4.06 30.60
N ALA A 413 23.21 -3.90 29.48
CA ALA A 413 24.63 -3.64 29.45
C ALA A 413 24.99 -2.30 30.13
N GLU A 414 26.13 -2.26 30.81
CA GLU A 414 26.61 -1.09 31.57
C GLU A 414 26.81 0.17 30.71
N TRP A 415 27.04 -0.01 29.40
CA TRP A 415 27.30 1.10 28.48
C TRP A 415 26.03 1.77 27.95
N LYS A 416 24.84 1.22 28.24
CA LYS A 416 23.56 1.82 27.86
C LYS A 416 23.46 3.24 28.46
N ASP A 417 22.96 4.15 27.64
CA ASP A 417 22.75 5.55 27.95
C ASP A 417 21.76 5.76 29.11
N LEU A 418 20.73 4.90 29.19
CA LEU A 418 19.72 4.91 30.24
C LEU A 418 19.72 3.56 31.00
N ALA A 419 19.73 3.65 32.33
CA ALA A 419 19.61 2.52 33.26
C ALA A 419 20.59 1.37 32.96
N GLY A 420 21.84 1.69 32.58
CA GLY A 420 22.89 0.69 32.42
C GLY A 420 23.05 -0.17 33.67
N GLY A 421 23.21 -1.48 33.49
CA GLY A 421 23.35 -2.45 34.59
C GLY A 421 22.06 -2.77 35.36
N HIS A 422 20.93 -2.10 35.07
CA HIS A 422 19.63 -2.39 35.68
C HIS A 422 18.97 -3.59 34.99
N TRP A 423 18.03 -4.21 35.68
CA TRP A 423 17.14 -5.20 35.08
C TRP A 423 15.97 -4.55 34.35
N ASP A 424 15.47 -5.22 33.33
CA ASP A 424 14.34 -4.81 32.52
C ASP A 424 13.30 -5.93 32.43
N LEU A 425 12.02 -5.57 32.42
CA LEU A 425 10.90 -6.52 32.39
C LEU A 425 10.41 -6.82 30.97
N ALA A 426 10.89 -6.07 29.98
CA ALA A 426 10.47 -6.23 28.60
C ALA A 426 11.65 -5.96 27.66
N PHE A 427 11.67 -6.66 26.52
CA PHE A 427 12.54 -6.34 25.39
C PHE A 427 11.91 -5.21 24.58
N GLY A 428 12.68 -4.24 24.12
CA GLY A 428 12.06 -3.08 23.48
C GLY A 428 12.91 -1.83 23.39
N GLY A 429 12.48 -0.94 22.50
CA GLY A 429 13.18 0.29 22.22
C GLY A 429 12.33 1.34 21.53
N ILE A 430 12.99 2.43 21.18
CA ILE A 430 12.41 3.57 20.50
C ILE A 430 11.98 3.13 19.09
N CYS A 431 10.76 3.49 18.68
CA CYS A 431 10.34 3.22 17.31
C CYS A 431 11.09 4.10 16.31
N ASP A 432 11.48 3.52 15.17
CA ASP A 432 11.98 4.30 14.04
C ASP A 432 10.90 5.22 13.47
N VAL A 433 11.33 6.28 12.78
CA VAL A 433 10.41 7.23 12.13
C VAL A 433 9.49 6.51 11.14
N GLY A 434 8.18 6.71 11.29
CA GLY A 434 7.13 6.08 10.49
C GLY A 434 7.02 4.55 10.62
N GLU A 435 7.78 3.91 11.52
CA GLU A 435 7.74 2.46 11.72
C GLU A 435 6.41 2.05 12.36
N PRO A 436 5.73 1.00 11.85
CA PRO A 436 4.55 0.44 12.49
C PRO A 436 4.86 -0.10 13.89
N TRP A 437 3.92 0.02 14.82
CA TRP A 437 4.11 -0.39 16.22
C TRP A 437 4.53 -1.85 16.37
N GLU A 438 3.82 -2.78 15.71
CA GLU A 438 4.14 -4.21 15.80
C GLU A 438 5.46 -4.55 15.09
N ALA A 439 5.82 -3.82 14.03
CA ALA A 439 7.10 -4.02 13.34
C ALA A 439 8.28 -3.64 14.25
N ALA A 440 8.18 -2.52 14.95
CA ALA A 440 9.16 -2.11 15.96
C ALA A 440 9.28 -3.17 17.06
N ALA A 441 8.16 -3.64 17.62
CA ALA A 441 8.15 -4.67 18.65
C ALA A 441 8.84 -5.98 18.20
N ARG A 442 8.59 -6.41 16.96
CA ARG A 442 9.23 -7.61 16.38
C ARG A 442 10.72 -7.42 16.15
N ARG A 443 11.13 -6.24 15.67
CA ARG A 443 12.53 -5.90 15.45
C ARG A 443 13.31 -5.92 16.75
N GLU A 444 12.83 -5.20 17.77
CA GLU A 444 13.47 -5.13 19.09
C GLU A 444 13.55 -6.52 19.76
N LEU A 445 12.48 -7.31 19.67
CA LEU A 445 12.49 -8.68 20.19
C LEU A 445 13.53 -9.57 19.47
N ALA A 446 13.66 -9.43 18.15
CA ALA A 446 14.65 -10.18 17.38
C ALA A 446 16.09 -9.75 17.73
N GLU A 447 16.33 -8.44 17.85
CA GLU A 447 17.65 -7.86 18.14
C GLU A 447 18.12 -8.20 19.57
N GLU A 448 17.30 -7.88 20.58
CA GLU A 448 17.66 -8.00 21.99
C GLU A 448 17.47 -9.41 22.55
N ALA A 449 16.50 -10.20 22.05
CA ALA A 449 16.22 -11.54 22.56
C ALA A 449 16.65 -12.67 21.60
N GLY A 450 16.99 -12.36 20.34
CA GLY A 450 17.25 -13.37 19.31
C GLY A 450 16.01 -14.14 18.88
N LEU A 451 14.81 -13.59 19.10
CA LEU A 451 13.55 -14.31 18.94
C LEU A 451 12.75 -13.76 17.74
N GLU A 452 12.66 -14.56 16.69
CA GLU A 452 11.93 -14.24 15.46
C GLU A 452 10.70 -15.14 15.26
N GLY A 453 9.70 -14.65 14.52
CA GLY A 453 8.54 -15.45 14.08
C GLY A 453 7.55 -15.84 15.18
N VAL A 454 7.74 -15.38 16.42
CA VAL A 454 6.81 -15.63 17.52
C VAL A 454 5.58 -14.72 17.42
N PRO A 455 4.35 -15.24 17.61
CA PRO A 455 3.15 -14.41 17.69
C PRO A 455 3.24 -13.40 18.83
N LEU A 456 2.79 -12.17 18.56
CA LEU A 456 2.71 -11.11 19.56
C LEU A 456 1.25 -10.85 19.91
N GLU A 457 0.92 -10.94 21.20
CA GLU A 457 -0.39 -10.59 21.74
C GLU A 457 -0.34 -9.17 22.28
N TYR A 458 -1.20 -8.27 21.78
CA TYR A 458 -1.22 -6.87 22.23
C TYR A 458 -1.92 -6.74 23.59
N LEU A 459 -1.22 -6.17 24.59
CA LEU A 459 -1.75 -5.96 25.94
C LEU A 459 -2.34 -4.57 26.16
N GLY A 460 -1.75 -3.52 25.59
CA GLY A 460 -2.23 -2.17 25.82
C GLY A 460 -1.29 -1.05 25.39
N GLU A 461 -1.81 0.17 25.44
CA GLU A 461 -1.07 1.41 25.27
C GLU A 461 -0.83 2.02 26.65
N VAL A 462 0.36 2.53 26.88
CA VAL A 462 0.81 3.10 28.15
C VAL A 462 1.46 4.46 27.90
N GLU A 463 1.43 5.32 28.90
CA GLU A 463 2.13 6.60 28.86
C GLU A 463 2.95 6.74 30.14
N TRP A 464 4.16 7.26 29.99
CA TRP A 464 5.07 7.44 31.11
C TRP A 464 5.88 8.71 30.97
N SER A 465 6.23 9.32 32.09
CA SER A 465 7.15 10.44 32.14
C SER A 465 7.96 10.40 33.42
N ALA A 466 9.27 10.54 33.29
CA ALA A 466 10.20 10.50 34.42
C ALA A 466 9.87 11.61 35.42
N ALA A 467 9.91 11.26 36.71
CA ALA A 467 9.79 12.25 37.79
C ALA A 467 11.08 13.07 37.97
N SER A 468 12.21 12.55 37.46
CA SER A 468 13.54 13.13 37.62
C SER A 468 13.76 14.36 36.75
N PRO A 469 14.07 15.54 37.32
CA PRO A 469 14.41 16.72 36.52
C PRO A 469 15.82 16.67 35.91
N THR A 470 16.66 15.70 36.32
CA THR A 470 18.04 15.56 35.82
C THR A 470 18.17 14.56 34.67
N ASP A 471 17.18 13.71 34.47
CA ASP A 471 17.11 12.74 33.37
C ASP A 471 15.66 12.69 32.85
N PRO A 472 15.25 13.72 32.10
CA PRO A 472 13.87 13.85 31.68
C PRO A 472 13.57 12.83 30.56
N ALA A 473 12.45 12.14 30.68
CA ALA A 473 11.94 11.26 29.64
C ALA A 473 10.42 11.33 29.62
N SER A 474 9.84 11.28 28.42
CA SER A 474 8.40 11.19 28.21
C SER A 474 8.16 10.28 27.03
N LEU A 475 7.26 9.30 27.17
CA LEU A 475 7.00 8.34 26.12
C LEU A 475 5.54 7.88 26.08
N VAL A 476 5.14 7.45 24.89
CA VAL A 476 3.97 6.62 24.65
C VAL A 476 4.48 5.23 24.29
N GLY A 477 4.10 4.26 25.11
CA GLY A 477 4.46 2.87 24.98
C GLY A 477 3.33 2.03 24.41
N ARG A 478 3.66 0.97 23.69
CA ARG A 478 2.75 -0.15 23.48
C ARG A 478 3.38 -1.44 23.96
N VAL A 479 2.57 -2.28 24.59
CA VAL A 479 3.03 -3.49 25.26
C VAL A 479 2.44 -4.71 24.57
N TRP A 480 3.29 -5.68 24.28
CA TRP A 480 2.92 -6.99 23.76
C TRP A 480 3.47 -8.10 24.64
N VAL A 481 2.89 -9.29 24.50
CA VAL A 481 3.38 -10.54 25.05
C VAL A 481 3.81 -11.47 23.92
N ALA A 482 4.99 -12.05 24.06
CA ALA A 482 5.44 -13.20 23.28
C ALA A 482 5.50 -14.41 24.21
N ARG A 483 4.81 -15.50 23.87
CA ARG A 483 4.86 -16.74 24.67
C ARG A 483 5.94 -17.67 24.14
N PHE A 484 6.95 -17.97 24.95
CA PHE A 484 8.11 -18.75 24.52
C PHE A 484 8.81 -19.46 25.69
N ASP A 485 8.94 -20.78 25.62
CA ASP A 485 9.60 -21.61 26.64
C ASP A 485 11.09 -21.88 26.37
N GLY A 486 11.54 -21.59 25.15
CA GLY A 486 12.88 -21.92 24.68
C GLY A 486 13.99 -21.04 25.27
N GLU A 487 15.21 -21.28 24.81
CA GLU A 487 16.37 -20.45 25.14
C GLU A 487 16.39 -19.21 24.25
N LEU A 488 16.64 -18.05 24.86
CA LEU A 488 16.83 -16.79 24.14
C LEU A 488 18.31 -16.62 23.82
N HIS A 489 18.59 -16.00 22.68
CA HIS A 489 19.95 -15.81 22.18
C HIS A 489 20.18 -14.34 21.82
N PRO A 490 20.33 -13.44 22.81
CA PRO A 490 20.62 -12.02 22.55
C PRO A 490 21.81 -11.85 21.61
N THR A 491 21.68 -10.99 20.61
CA THR A 491 22.66 -10.92 19.51
C THR A 491 23.44 -9.61 19.43
N ASP A 492 22.93 -8.55 20.06
CA ASP A 492 23.43 -7.18 19.95
C ASP A 492 24.41 -6.77 21.07
N GLY A 493 24.53 -7.58 22.13
CA GLY A 493 25.36 -7.29 23.30
C GLY A 493 24.75 -6.27 24.28
N GLU A 494 23.48 -5.92 24.10
CA GLU A 494 22.71 -5.05 25.00
C GLU A 494 22.20 -5.80 26.23
N VAL A 495 21.99 -7.11 26.10
CA VAL A 495 21.62 -8.01 27.19
C VAL A 495 22.84 -8.76 27.72
N THR A 496 23.07 -8.66 29.04
CA THR A 496 24.24 -9.27 29.72
C THR A 496 23.88 -10.45 30.60
N ALA A 497 22.62 -10.56 31.02
CA ALA A 497 22.09 -11.70 31.77
C ALA A 497 20.59 -11.83 31.51
N LEU A 498 20.08 -13.05 31.65
CA LEU A 498 18.65 -13.37 31.59
C LEU A 498 18.28 -14.08 32.89
N ASP A 499 17.06 -13.84 33.36
CA ASP A 499 16.47 -14.56 34.49
C ASP A 499 14.98 -14.79 34.23
N ARG A 500 14.36 -15.72 34.98
CA ARG A 500 12.94 -16.03 34.90
C ARG A 500 12.30 -15.79 36.27
N VAL A 501 11.27 -14.97 36.29
CA VAL A 501 10.60 -14.57 37.52
C VAL A 501 9.15 -15.05 37.46
N PRO A 502 8.73 -15.97 38.34
CA PRO A 502 7.34 -16.35 38.45
C PRO A 502 6.45 -15.11 38.67
N LEU A 503 5.35 -14.97 37.93
CA LEU A 503 4.46 -13.80 38.04
C LEU A 503 3.97 -13.57 39.47
N ALA A 504 3.74 -14.64 40.23
CA ALA A 504 3.35 -14.58 41.64
C ALA A 504 4.42 -13.98 42.58
N GLU A 505 5.69 -13.96 42.18
CA GLU A 505 6.82 -13.45 42.96
C GLU A 505 7.35 -12.10 42.44
N LEU A 506 6.77 -11.58 41.34
CA LEU A 506 7.26 -10.40 40.65
C LEU A 506 7.39 -9.19 41.59
N ASP A 507 6.40 -8.91 42.45
CA ASP A 507 6.45 -7.77 43.38
C ASP A 507 7.60 -7.85 44.38
N ALA A 508 7.88 -9.05 44.89
CA ALA A 508 9.00 -9.28 45.81
C ALA A 508 10.34 -9.15 45.08
N TRP A 509 10.40 -9.62 43.83
CA TRP A 509 11.57 -9.48 42.98
C TRP A 509 11.85 -8.00 42.65
N LEU A 510 10.84 -7.22 42.25
CA LEU A 510 10.95 -5.78 41.99
C LEU A 510 11.40 -4.96 43.22
N ALA A 511 11.02 -5.40 44.42
CA ALA A 511 11.43 -4.75 45.68
C ALA A 511 12.92 -4.96 46.02
N SER A 512 13.56 -5.98 45.44
CA SER A 512 14.93 -6.40 45.75
C SER A 512 15.94 -6.15 44.63
N HIS A 513 15.49 -5.72 43.45
CA HIS A 513 16.34 -5.45 42.30
C HIS A 513 16.22 -3.99 41.83
N GLU A 514 17.32 -3.48 41.29
CA GLU A 514 17.32 -2.24 40.51
C GLU A 514 16.78 -2.53 39.12
N VAL A 515 15.62 -1.96 38.81
CA VAL A 515 14.85 -2.21 37.58
C VAL A 515 14.64 -0.88 36.87
N VAL A 516 14.62 -0.89 35.53
CA VAL A 516 14.32 0.30 34.74
C VAL A 516 12.98 0.90 35.18
N GLU A 517 12.97 2.22 35.41
CA GLU A 517 11.86 2.93 36.05
C GLU A 517 10.55 2.79 35.27
N ASP A 518 10.59 2.93 33.94
CA ASP A 518 9.41 2.83 33.09
C ASP A 518 8.84 1.40 33.10
N THR A 519 9.64 0.37 32.85
CA THR A 519 9.13 -1.00 32.81
C THR A 519 8.67 -1.48 34.18
N ARG A 520 9.32 -1.05 35.26
CA ARG A 520 8.85 -1.28 36.65
C ARG A 520 7.45 -0.73 36.91
N GLU A 521 7.10 0.42 36.35
CA GLU A 521 5.80 1.06 36.57
C GLU A 521 4.73 0.59 35.58
N LEU A 522 5.10 0.40 34.31
CA LEU A 522 4.17 0.17 33.21
C LEU A 522 3.76 -1.31 33.05
N ILE A 523 4.69 -2.24 33.27
CA ILE A 523 4.49 -3.65 32.89
C ILE A 523 3.68 -4.43 33.94
N PRO A 524 3.96 -4.36 35.26
CA PRO A 524 3.27 -5.18 36.24
C PRO A 524 1.73 -5.02 36.26
N PRO A 525 1.15 -3.81 36.12
CA PRO A 525 -0.31 -3.66 36.05
C PRO A 525 -0.92 -4.47 34.89
N LEU A 526 -0.32 -4.40 33.69
CA LEU A 526 -0.83 -5.09 32.50
C LEU A 526 -0.71 -6.62 32.61
N LEU A 527 0.36 -7.12 33.24
CA LEU A 527 0.53 -8.56 33.44
C LEU A 527 -0.46 -9.14 34.45
N ARG A 528 -0.87 -8.37 35.46
CA ARG A 528 -1.91 -8.81 36.41
C ARG A 528 -3.26 -8.92 35.72
N ASP A 529 -3.62 -7.94 34.90
CA ASP A 529 -4.87 -7.96 34.14
C ASP A 529 -4.96 -9.18 33.18
N LEU A 530 -3.82 -9.65 32.65
CA LEU A 530 -3.74 -10.84 31.80
C LEU A 530 -4.03 -12.15 32.56
N LEU A 531 -3.75 -12.22 33.86
CA LEU A 531 -3.96 -13.41 34.69
C LEU A 531 -5.33 -13.43 35.38
N ASP A 532 -5.90 -12.25 35.65
CA ASP A 532 -7.19 -12.09 36.31
C ASP A 532 -8.39 -12.15 35.34
N GLY A 533 -8.14 -12.16 34.01
CA GLY A 533 -9.13 -12.31 32.93
C GLY A 533 -9.16 -13.70 32.33
#